data_AF-A0A2S9YZW1-F1
#
_entry.id   AF-A0A2S9YZW1-F1
#
_cell.length_a   1.000
_cell.length_b   1.000
_cell.length_c   1.000
_cell.angle_alpha   90.00
_cell.angle_beta   90.00
_cell.angle_gamma   90.00
#
_symmetry.space_group_name_H-M   'P 1'
#
loop_
_entity.id
_entity.type
_entity.pdbx_description
1 polymer ?
#
loop_
_entity_poly.entity_id
_entity_poly.type
_entity_poly.pdbx_seq_one_letter_code
_entity_poly.pdbx_strand_id
1 'polypeptide(L)'
;METVVFRPPDVWDEDGNITPVVGEEVAATATVSPYSLGDVKAADYDATTSLLQVLVEPAPRVVPQAGWVCVVRGVEYTVVRAPWQWSVGRAAWNPRHRPRLAVIVSRGESFE
;
A
#
# COMPACT_ATOMS: atom_id res chain seq x y z
N MET A 1 -13.68 1.87 -7.09
CA MET A 1 -12.26 2.18 -7.32
C MET A 1 -12.00 3.54 -6.72
N GLU A 2 -10.93 3.66 -5.96
CA GLU A 2 -10.54 4.87 -5.25
C GLU A 2 -9.06 5.18 -5.48
N THR A 3 -8.68 6.44 -5.35
CA THR A 3 -7.27 6.85 -5.48
C THR A 3 -6.56 6.63 -4.16
N VAL A 4 -5.45 5.91 -4.21
CA VAL A 4 -4.53 5.71 -3.09
C VAL A 4 -3.19 6.34 -3.43
N VAL A 5 -2.52 6.89 -2.42
CA VAL A 5 -1.19 7.50 -2.58
C VAL A 5 -0.21 6.71 -1.74
N PHE A 6 0.85 6.21 -2.38
CA PHE A 6 1.98 5.58 -1.70
C PHE A 6 3.14 6.57 -1.66
N ARG A 7 3.71 6.77 -0.48
CA ARG A 7 4.92 7.58 -0.28
C ARG A 7 5.96 6.82 0.55
N PRO A 8 7.26 7.08 0.33
CA PRO A 8 8.30 6.61 1.25
C PRO A 8 8.03 7.09 2.68
N PRO A 9 8.49 6.36 3.71
CA PRO A 9 8.39 6.85 5.08
C PRO A 9 9.29 8.07 5.28
N ASP A 10 8.89 8.95 6.20
CA ASP A 10 9.75 10.05 6.65
C ASP A 10 10.91 9.47 7.46
N VAL A 11 12.14 9.87 7.09
CA VAL A 11 13.36 9.49 7.82
C VAL A 11 13.81 10.70 8.62
N TRP A 12 13.95 10.51 9.92
CA TRP A 12 14.45 11.53 10.83
C TRP A 12 15.97 11.46 10.89
N ASP A 13 16.64 12.60 10.77
CA ASP A 13 18.07 12.69 11.07
C ASP A 13 18.31 12.73 12.59
N GLU A 14 19.58 12.64 12.99
CA GLU A 14 20.00 12.69 14.40
C GLU A 14 19.64 14.04 15.07
N ASP A 15 19.41 15.08 14.26
CA ASP A 15 19.05 16.43 14.70
C ASP A 15 17.53 16.65 14.79
N GLY A 16 16.73 15.63 14.46
CA GLY A 16 15.27 15.68 14.51
C GLY A 16 14.61 16.43 13.34
N ASN A 17 15.31 16.62 12.22
CA ASN A 17 14.71 17.11 10.99
C ASN A 17 14.26 15.94 10.09
N ILE A 18 13.22 16.19 9.30
CA ILE A 18 12.76 15.26 8.27
C ILE A 18 13.75 15.35 7.11
N THR A 19 14.50 14.28 6.90
CA THR A 19 15.30 14.10 5.69
C THR A 19 14.36 13.67 4.57
N PRO A 20 14.29 14.42 3.45
CA PRO A 20 13.46 14.01 2.33
C PRO A 20 14.03 12.72 1.76
N VAL A 21 13.31 11.61 1.95
CA VAL A 21 13.65 10.35 1.29
C VAL A 21 13.39 10.55 -0.19
N VAL A 22 14.45 10.41 -0.99
CA VAL A 22 14.36 10.47 -2.45
C VAL A 22 13.61 9.22 -2.93
N GLY A 23 12.29 9.33 -3.04
CA GLY A 23 11.41 8.33 -3.61
C GLY A 23 10.21 8.99 -4.28
N GLU A 24 9.81 8.47 -5.44
CA GLU A 24 8.69 9.00 -6.21
C GLU A 24 7.38 8.64 -5.50
N GLU A 25 6.56 9.65 -5.14
CA GLU A 25 5.19 9.41 -4.70
C GLU A 25 4.39 8.76 -5.82
N VAL A 26 3.64 7.71 -5.49
CA VAL A 26 2.88 6.93 -6.45
C VAL A 26 1.40 7.10 -6.15
N ALA A 27 0.72 7.92 -6.94
CA ALA A 27 -0.73 7.92 -6.99
C ALA A 27 -1.21 6.78 -7.89
N ALA A 28 -2.12 5.96 -7.38
CA ALA A 28 -2.67 4.85 -8.14
C ALA A 28 -4.15 4.62 -7.86
N THR A 29 -4.85 4.09 -8.85
CA THR A 29 -6.24 3.65 -8.69
C THR A 29 -6.24 2.27 -8.06
N ALA A 30 -6.98 2.08 -6.98
CA ALA A 30 -7.06 0.82 -6.28
C ALA A 30 -8.49 0.44 -5.87
N THR A 31 -8.67 -0.85 -5.60
CA THR A 31 -9.81 -1.38 -4.85
C THR A 31 -9.31 -1.75 -3.47
N VAL A 32 -9.94 -1.20 -2.43
CA VAL A 32 -9.57 -1.48 -1.04
C VAL A 32 -10.64 -2.33 -0.37
N SER A 33 -10.21 -3.40 0.29
CA SER A 33 -11.07 -4.30 1.05
C SER A 33 -10.40 -4.69 2.38
N PRO A 34 -11.16 -5.03 3.43
CA PRO A 34 -10.59 -5.62 4.64
C PRO A 34 -9.76 -6.87 4.32
N TYR A 35 -8.62 -7.04 5.00
CA TYR A 35 -7.79 -8.24 4.86
C TYR A 35 -8.37 -9.38 5.71
N SER A 36 -9.46 -9.99 5.23
CA SER A 36 -10.16 -11.08 5.92
C SER A 36 -9.42 -12.41 5.69
N LEU A 37 -8.62 -12.85 6.66
CA LEU A 37 -8.16 -14.24 6.74
C LEU A 37 -9.35 -15.13 7.11
N GLY A 38 -10.02 -15.69 6.11
CA GLY A 38 -10.78 -16.95 6.19
C GLY A 38 -12.16 -16.94 6.87
N ASP A 39 -12.37 -16.20 7.97
CA ASP A 39 -13.62 -16.26 8.73
C ASP A 39 -14.10 -14.85 9.10
N VAL A 40 -14.94 -14.27 8.24
CA VAL A 40 -15.65 -13.02 8.57
C VAL A 40 -16.64 -13.35 9.68
N LYS A 41 -16.31 -13.01 10.92
CA LYS A 41 -17.28 -13.03 12.01
C LYS A 41 -18.15 -11.78 11.87
N ALA A 42 -19.43 -11.88 12.22
CA ALA A 42 -20.37 -10.75 12.12
C ALA A 42 -19.94 -9.47 12.88
N ALA A 43 -18.93 -9.56 13.74
CA ALA A 43 -18.28 -8.43 14.42
C ALA A 43 -17.32 -7.61 13.53
N ASP A 44 -16.90 -8.11 12.36
CA ASP A 44 -15.99 -7.41 11.44
C ASP A 44 -16.72 -6.35 10.58
N TYR A 45 -18.06 -6.25 10.68
CA TYR A 45 -18.86 -5.24 10.00
C TYR A 45 -18.66 -3.81 10.56
N ASP A 46 -18.02 -3.67 11.73
CA ASP A 46 -17.75 -2.37 12.36
C ASP A 46 -16.59 -1.60 11.73
N ALA A 47 -16.14 -1.98 10.52
CA ALA A 47 -15.20 -1.19 9.69
C ALA A 47 -13.88 -0.79 10.38
N THR A 48 -13.52 -1.49 11.47
CA THR A 48 -12.31 -1.22 12.27
C THR A 48 -11.24 -2.30 12.02
N THR A 49 -11.20 -2.86 10.82
CA THR A 49 -10.12 -3.78 10.47
C THR A 49 -8.84 -2.97 10.28
N SER A 50 -7.88 -3.15 11.21
CA SER A 50 -6.57 -2.50 11.15
C SER A 50 -5.70 -2.99 9.99
N LEU A 51 -6.17 -3.93 9.16
CA LEU A 51 -5.50 -4.49 8.00
C LEU A 51 -6.39 -4.41 6.76
N LEU A 52 -5.87 -3.79 5.70
CA LEU A 52 -6.54 -3.66 4.42
C LEU A 52 -5.72 -4.32 3.32
N GLN A 53 -6.43 -4.96 2.39
CA GLN A 53 -5.90 -5.35 1.09
C GLN A 53 -6.19 -4.25 0.09
N VAL A 54 -5.13 -3.75 -0.55
CA VAL A 54 -5.17 -2.72 -1.58
C VAL A 54 -4.77 -3.35 -2.91
N LEU A 55 -5.75 -3.51 -3.81
CA LEU A 55 -5.56 -4.03 -5.16
C LEU A 55 -5.39 -2.88 -6.14
N VAL A 56 -4.15 -2.61 -6.54
CA VAL A 56 -3.78 -1.50 -7.42
C VAL A 56 -3.87 -1.91 -8.90
N GLU A 57 -4.57 -1.10 -9.70
CA GLU A 57 -4.85 -1.34 -11.11
C GLU A 57 -4.64 -0.08 -11.97
N PRO A 58 -3.71 -0.08 -12.94
CA PRO A 58 -2.67 -1.09 -13.17
C PRO A 58 -1.57 -1.04 -12.10
N ALA A 59 -0.78 -2.11 -12.00
CA ALA A 59 0.41 -2.11 -11.16
C ALA A 59 1.31 -0.90 -11.50
N PRO A 60 1.70 -0.11 -10.50
CA PRO A 60 2.55 1.06 -10.72
C PRO A 60 3.95 0.62 -11.17
N ARG A 61 4.64 1.54 -11.85
CA ARG A 61 6.03 1.34 -12.27
C ARG A 61 6.98 1.23 -11.07
N VAL A 62 6.72 2.05 -10.05
CA VAL A 62 7.39 2.00 -8.76
C VAL A 62 6.52 1.17 -7.81
N VAL A 63 7.08 0.08 -7.30
CA VAL A 63 6.37 -0.82 -6.39
C VAL A 63 6.55 -0.31 -4.96
N PRO A 64 5.46 0.00 -4.23
CA PRO A 64 5.54 0.35 -2.82
C PRO A 64 6.26 -0.74 -2.04
N GLN A 65 7.12 -0.36 -1.09
CA GLN A 65 7.85 -1.33 -0.27
C GLN A 65 7.24 -1.43 1.14
N ALA A 66 7.61 -2.47 1.88
CA ALA A 66 7.26 -2.54 3.29
C ALA A 66 7.80 -1.31 4.04
N GLY A 67 6.99 -0.75 4.94
CA GLY A 67 7.28 0.49 5.67
C GLY A 67 6.88 1.78 4.94
N TRP A 68 6.47 1.73 3.67
CA TRP A 68 5.91 2.89 2.99
C TRP A 68 4.56 3.30 3.59
N VAL A 69 4.23 4.59 3.49
CA VAL A 69 2.93 5.10 3.90
C VAL A 69 1.97 5.02 2.71
N CYS A 70 0.79 4.47 2.95
CA CYS A 70 -0.32 4.39 2.02
C CYS A 70 -1.49 5.20 2.57
N VAL A 71 -1.90 6.24 1.86
CA VAL A 71 -3.06 7.06 2.23
C VAL A 71 -4.30 6.51 1.54
N VAL A 72 -5.25 6.03 2.35
CA VAL A 72 -6.54 5.51 1.90
C VAL A 72 -7.64 6.39 2.52
N ARG A 73 -8.42 7.08 1.69
CA ARG A 73 -9.53 7.96 2.14
C ARG A 73 -9.09 9.02 3.18
N GLY A 74 -7.87 9.53 3.04
CA GLY A 74 -7.30 10.51 3.98
C GLY A 74 -6.75 9.92 5.29
N VAL A 75 -6.80 8.60 5.46
CA VAL A 75 -6.23 7.90 6.62
C VAL A 75 -4.90 7.26 6.21
N GLU A 76 -3.88 7.44 7.04
CA GLU A 76 -2.56 6.88 6.82
C GLU A 76 -2.47 5.43 7.30
N TYR A 77 -1.99 4.56 6.41
CA TYR A 77 -1.67 3.16 6.69
C TYR A 77 -0.20 2.93 6.37
N THR A 78 0.42 1.97 7.05
CA THR A 78 1.77 1.49 6.72
C THR A 78 1.67 0.23 5.86
N VAL A 79 2.43 0.16 4.78
CA VAL A 79 2.56 -1.04 3.96
C VAL A 79 3.26 -2.12 4.77
N VAL A 80 2.54 -3.17 5.14
CA VAL A 80 3.09 -4.32 5.88
C VAL A 80 3.75 -5.30 4.91
N ARG A 81 3.07 -5.56 3.80
CA ARG A 81 3.54 -6.52 2.81
C ARG A 81 3.27 -6.00 1.41
N ALA A 82 4.35 -5.78 0.69
CA ALA A 82 4.32 -5.62 -0.76
C ALA A 82 4.68 -6.97 -1.42
N PRO A 83 4.00 -7.36 -2.51
CA PRO A 83 4.35 -8.57 -3.24
C PRO A 83 5.63 -8.32 -4.03
N TRP A 84 6.49 -9.32 -4.11
CA TRP A 84 7.69 -9.26 -4.93
C TRP A 84 7.31 -9.16 -6.41
N GLN A 85 7.61 -8.03 -7.05
CA GLN A 85 7.28 -7.81 -8.46
C GLN A 85 8.41 -8.36 -9.35
N TRP A 86 8.20 -9.56 -9.90
CA TRP A 86 9.10 -10.19 -10.87
C TRP A 86 9.29 -9.40 -12.18
N SER A 87 8.45 -8.39 -12.42
CA SER A 87 8.48 -7.55 -13.62
C SER A 87 9.24 -6.23 -13.48
N VAL A 88 9.81 -5.90 -12.31
CA VAL A 88 10.64 -4.68 -12.16
C VAL A 88 11.77 -4.73 -13.21
N GLY A 89 11.89 -3.68 -14.02
CA GLY A 89 12.91 -3.56 -15.07
C GLY A 89 12.64 -4.38 -16.34
N ARG A 90 11.50 -5.07 -16.45
CA ARG A 90 11.15 -5.87 -17.63
C ARG A 90 10.09 -5.18 -18.49
N ALA A 91 10.28 -5.18 -19.81
CA ALA A 91 9.25 -4.76 -20.75
C ALA A 91 8.18 -5.86 -20.89
N ALA A 92 6.90 -5.48 -20.85
CA ALA A 92 5.82 -6.42 -21.10
C ALA A 92 5.86 -6.89 -22.56
N TRP A 93 5.93 -8.20 -22.79
CA TRP A 93 5.81 -8.79 -24.14
C TRP A 93 4.50 -8.37 -24.82
N ASN A 94 3.40 -8.32 -24.05
CA ASN A 94 2.12 -7.80 -24.50
C ASN A 94 1.87 -6.41 -23.90
N PRO A 95 1.88 -5.32 -24.70
CA PRO A 95 1.64 -3.96 -24.22
C PRO A 95 0.25 -3.74 -23.59
N ARG A 96 -0.71 -4.64 -23.88
CA ARG A 96 -2.06 -4.58 -23.30
C ARG A 96 -2.16 -5.31 -21.96
N HIS A 97 -1.11 -5.99 -21.51
CA HIS A 97 -1.10 -6.64 -20.21
C HIS A 97 -1.11 -5.58 -19.10
N ARG A 98 -2.15 -5.62 -18.24
CA ARG A 98 -2.34 -4.72 -17.09
C ARG A 98 -2.32 -5.56 -15.81
N PRO A 99 -1.15 -6.00 -15.34
CA PRO A 99 -1.07 -6.77 -14.10
C PRO A 99 -1.59 -5.93 -12.94
N ARG A 100 -2.19 -6.58 -11.96
CA ARG A 100 -2.68 -5.97 -10.72
C ARG A 100 -1.65 -6.19 -9.62
N LEU A 101 -1.52 -5.24 -8.70
CA LEU A 101 -0.62 -5.35 -7.55
C LEU A 101 -1.46 -5.43 -6.27
N ALA A 102 -1.29 -6.49 -5.49
CA ALA A 102 -1.99 -6.67 -4.21
C ALA A 102 -1.06 -6.31 -3.04
N VAL A 103 -1.31 -5.19 -2.39
CA VAL A 103 -0.54 -4.71 -1.23
C VAL A 103 -1.37 -4.90 0.04
N ILE A 104 -0.75 -5.30 1.15
CA ILE A 104 -1.40 -5.35 2.47
C ILE A 104 -0.88 -4.17 3.27
N VAL A 105 -1.80 -3.37 3.80
CA VAL A 105 -1.50 -2.18 4.59
C VAL A 105 -2.15 -2.29 5.97
N SER A 106 -1.53 -1.68 6.98
CA SER A 106 -2.02 -1.68 8.35
C SER A 106 -2.12 -0.28 8.92
N ARG A 107 -3.19 0.00 9.66
CA ARG A 107 -3.30 1.21 10.47
C ARG A 107 -2.46 0.92 11.71
N GLY A 108 -1.32 1.59 11.86
CA GLY A 108 -0.33 1.36 12.92
C GLY A 108 -0.81 1.72 14.34
N GLU A 109 -2.10 1.54 14.62
CA GLU A 109 -2.63 1.56 15.97
C GLU A 109 -2.04 0.35 16.70
N SER A 110 -1.03 0.65 17.50
CA SER A 110 -0.43 -0.24 18.47
C SER A 110 -1.54 -0.90 19.29
N PHE A 111 -1.66 -2.23 19.15
CA PHE A 111 -2.28 -3.04 20.19
C PHE A 111 -1.29 -3.05 21.36
N GLU A 112 -1.60 -2.33 22.44
CA GLU A 112 -1.06 -2.63 23.76
C GLU A 112 -1.41 -4.06 24.20
#